data_AF-A0A5N6L7G7-F1
#
_entry.id   AF-A0A5N6L7G7-F1
#
_cell.length_a   1.000
_cell.length_b   1.000
_cell.length_c   1.000
_cell.angle_alpha   90.00
_cell.angle_beta   90.00
_cell.angle_gamma   90.00
#
_symmetry.space_group_name_H-M   'P 1'
#
loop_
_entity.id
_entity.type
_entity.pdbx_description
1 polymer ?
#
loop_
_entity_poly.entity_id
_entity_poly.type
_entity_poly.pdbx_seq_one_letter_code
_entity_poly.pdbx_strand_id
1 'polypeptide(L)' 'MKAWAKTYPENKHVKFLADGAAKYTHALGLELGLGEKGLGTRSRRFALLVDDLKVKVANVESGGEFTVSSAEDIIKAL' A
#
# COMPACT_ATOMS: atom_id res chain seq x y z
N MET A 1 11.89 0.00 6.24
CA MET A 1 11.48 -1.27 5.59
C MET A 1 12.35 -2.48 5.95
N LYS A 2 13.70 -2.44 5.81
CA LYS A 2 14.57 -3.60 6.11
C LYS A 2 14.39 -4.22 7.51
N ALA A 3 14.34 -3.40 8.57
CA ALA A 3 14.14 -3.91 9.93
C ALA A 3 12.75 -4.53 10.12
N TRP A 4 11.71 -3.93 9.54
CA TRP A 4 10.35 -4.48 9.61
C TRP A 4 10.23 -5.79 8.82
N ALA A 5 10.87 -5.91 7.66
CA ALA A 5 10.90 -7.17 6.91
C ALA A 5 11.52 -8.32 7.73
N LYS A 6 12.53 -8.05 8.58
CA LYS A 6 13.14 -9.06 9.47
C LYS A 6 12.18 -9.61 10.53
N THR A 7 11.08 -8.92 10.84
CA THR A 7 10.07 -9.43 11.79
C THR A 7 9.17 -10.49 11.18
N TYR A 8 9.27 -10.73 9.87
CA TYR A 8 8.57 -11.78 9.14
C TYR A 8 9.58 -12.79 8.59
N PRO A 9 10.16 -13.67 9.44
CA PRO A 9 11.26 -14.54 9.04
C PRO A 9 10.90 -15.53 7.91
N GLU A 10 9.62 -15.92 7.82
CA GLU A 10 9.12 -16.85 6.81
C GLU A 10 8.72 -16.17 5.49
N ASN A 11 8.77 -14.84 5.41
CA ASN A 11 8.37 -14.13 4.19
C ASN A 11 9.39 -14.32 3.06
N LYS A 12 8.99 -15.07 2.03
CA LYS A 12 9.77 -15.30 0.80
C LYS A 12 9.20 -14.61 -0.44
N HIS A 13 7.96 -14.09 -0.36
CA HIS A 13 7.19 -13.69 -1.54
C HIS A 13 6.85 -12.19 -1.58
N VAL A 14 6.88 -11.49 -0.44
CA VAL A 14 6.54 -10.07 -0.35
C VAL A 14 7.80 -9.22 -0.32
N LYS A 15 7.97 -8.35 -1.31
CA LYS A 15 9.02 -7.33 -1.33
C LYS A 15 8.59 -6.11 -0.51
N PHE A 16 9.43 -5.70 0.43
CA PHE A 16 9.18 -4.52 1.27
C PHE A 16 9.85 -3.30 0.63
N LEU A 17 9.06 -2.46 -0.05
CA LEU A 17 9.55 -1.28 -0.76
C LEU A 17 9.35 -0.01 0.09
N ALA A 18 10.32 0.90 0.04
CA ALA A 18 10.29 2.16 0.79
C ALA A 18 10.02 3.33 -0.15
N ASP A 19 8.97 4.10 0.13
CA ASP A 19 8.72 5.42 -0.45
C ASP A 19 8.90 6.51 0.62
N GLY A 20 10.14 6.69 1.08
CA GLY A 20 10.44 7.57 2.23
C GLY A 20 10.20 9.05 1.97
N ALA A 21 10.19 9.47 0.70
CA ALA A 21 9.90 10.83 0.28
C ALA A 21 8.43 11.02 -0.18
N ALA A 22 7.59 9.99 -0.03
CA ALA A 22 6.19 9.95 -0.49
C ALA A 22 5.99 10.28 -1.98
N LYS A 23 7.03 10.14 -2.82
CA LYS A 23 6.97 10.54 -4.23
C LYS A 23 6.01 9.66 -5.02
N TYR A 24 6.03 8.36 -4.76
CA TYR A 24 5.13 7.42 -5.42
C TYR A 24 3.70 7.60 -4.92
N THR A 25 3.52 7.72 -3.60
CA THR A 25 2.22 8.00 -3.00
C THR A 25 1.57 9.28 -3.58
N HIS A 26 2.34 10.37 -3.71
CA HIS A 26 1.85 11.61 -4.31
C HIS A 26 1.57 11.47 -5.81
N ALA A 27 2.40 10.73 -6.56
CA ALA A 27 2.14 10.48 -7.98
C ALA A 27 0.83 9.73 -8.22
N LEU A 28 0.38 8.93 -7.24
CA LEU A 28 -0.91 8.24 -7.27
C LEU A 28 -2.08 9.07 -6.73
N GLY A 29 -1.83 10.24 -6.10
CA GLY A 29 -2.86 11.02 -5.40
C GLY A 29 -3.42 10.29 -4.17
N LEU A 30 -2.61 9.46 -3.51
CA LEU A 30 -3.02 8.61 -2.38
C LEU A 30 -2.42 9.07 -1.04
N GLU A 31 -1.97 10.31 -0.95
CA GLU A 31 -1.52 10.88 0.32
C GLU A 31 -2.66 11.02 1.34
N LEU A 32 -2.30 10.85 2.60
CA LEU A 32 -3.16 11.03 3.76
C LEU A 32 -2.40 11.83 4.81
N GLY A 33 -2.92 13.00 5.14
CA GLY A 33 -2.39 13.84 6.21
C GLY A 33 -2.76 13.27 7.58
N LEU A 34 -1.77 12.80 8.33
CA LEU A 34 -1.92 12.32 9.71
C LEU A 34 -1.02 13.10 10.68
N GLY A 35 -0.78 14.38 10.36
CA GLY A 35 0.06 15.28 11.15
C GLY A 35 -0.41 15.45 12.60
N GLU A 36 -1.71 15.63 12.80
CA GLU A 36 -2.32 15.73 14.14
C GLU A 36 -2.12 14.47 14.99
N LYS A 37 -1.94 13.31 14.36
CA LYS A 37 -1.63 12.04 15.02
C LYS A 37 -0.13 11.78 15.16
N GLY A 38 0.73 12.75 14.82
CA GLY A 38 2.19 12.64 14.88
C GLY A 38 2.82 11.74 13.80
N LEU A 39 2.06 11.37 12.76
CA LEU A 39 2.54 10.44 11.72
C LEU A 39 2.98 11.11 10.42
N GLY A 40 2.70 12.42 10.27
CA GLY A 40 3.00 13.19 9.07
C GLY A 40 2.18 12.75 7.85
N THR A 41 2.72 12.95 6.65
CA THR A 41 2.13 12.46 5.39
C THR A 41 2.35 10.97 5.25
N ARG A 42 1.26 10.21 5.07
CA ARG A 42 1.27 8.75 4.87
C ARG A 42 0.55 8.39 3.57
N SER A 43 0.71 7.15 3.14
CA SER A 43 -0.15 6.57 2.11
C SER A 43 -1.49 6.16 2.71
N ARG A 44 -2.59 6.39 1.97
CA ARG A 44 -3.84 5.65 2.15
C ARG A 44 -3.59 4.15 2.00
N ARG A 45 -4.46 3.32 2.59
CA ARG A 45 -4.43 1.88 2.37
C ARG A 45 -5.07 1.58 1.02
N PHE A 46 -4.37 0.79 0.20
CA PHE A 46 -4.86 0.36 -1.11
C PHE A 46 -4.19 -0.94 -1.54
N ALA A 47 -4.77 -1.60 -2.55
CA ALA A 47 -4.17 -2.70 -3.29
C ALA A 47 -4.37 -2.46 -4.80
N LEU A 48 -3.31 -2.63 -5.60
CA LEU A 48 -3.37 -2.52 -7.07
C LEU A 48 -2.96 -3.86 -7.69
N LEU A 49 -3.72 -4.32 -8.69
CA LEU A 49 -3.26 -5.33 -9.63
C LEU A 49 -2.69 -4.60 -10.85
N VAL A 50 -1.40 -4.79 -11.10
CA VAL A 50 -0.68 -4.13 -12.20
C VAL A 50 -0.13 -5.18 -13.14
N ASP A 51 -0.42 -5.03 -14.43
CA ASP A 51 0.06 -5.89 -15.50
C ASP A 51 0.54 -5.02 -16.67
N ASP A 52 1.78 -5.25 -17.12
CA ASP A 52 2.48 -4.45 -18.13
C ASP A 52 2.34 -2.93 -17.94
N LEU A 53 2.70 -2.46 -16.75
CA LEU A 53 2.62 -1.04 -16.33
C LEU A 53 1.20 -0.43 -16.39
N LYS A 54 0.15 -1.25 -16.55
CA LYS A 54 -1.25 -0.82 -16.54
C LYS A 54 -1.92 -1.32 -15.26
N VAL A 55 -2.61 -0.41 -14.59
CA VAL A 55 -3.45 -0.76 -13.44
C VAL A 55 -4.72 -1.44 -13.97
N LYS A 56 -4.92 -2.71 -13.61
CA LYS A 56 -6.11 -3.51 -13.95
C LYS A 56 -7.19 -3.42 -12.89
N VAL A 57 -6.77 -3.37 -11.62
CA VAL A 57 -7.64 -3.26 -10.44
C VAL A 57 -7.06 -2.22 -9.50
N ALA A 58 -7.91 -1.35 -8.96
CA ALA A 58 -7.54 -0.33 -7.99
C ALA A 58 -8.51 -0.33 -6.81
N ASN A 59 -8.12 -1.00 -5.72
CA ASN A 59 -8.91 -1.09 -4.50
C ASN A 59 -8.35 -0.08 -3.49
N VAL A 60 -9.02 1.05 -3.31
CA VAL A 60 -8.59 2.14 -2.43
C VAL A 60 -9.55 2.24 -1.26
N GLU A 61 -9.02 2.17 -0.04
CA GLU A 61 -9.82 2.28 1.19
C GLU A 61 -10.13 3.75 1.51
N SER A 62 -11.25 3.96 2.21
CA SER A 62 -11.58 5.26 2.78
C SER A 62 -11.15 5.34 4.24
N GLY A 63 -10.50 6.45 4.62
CA GLY A 63 -10.10 6.69 6.01
C GLY A 63 -9.24 5.57 6.62
N GLY A 64 -9.76 4.94 7.68
CA GLY A 64 -9.09 3.86 8.42
C GLY A 64 -9.56 2.45 8.06
N GLU A 65 -10.34 2.28 7.00
CA GLU A 65 -10.98 1.02 6.63
C GLU A 65 -9.99 -0.05 6.12
N PHE A 66 -10.51 -1.28 6.06
CA PHE A 66 -9.87 -2.45 5.45
C PHE A 66 -10.97 -3.41 4.96
N THR A 67 -11.51 -3.12 3.78
CA THR A 67 -12.70 -3.79 3.23
C THR A 67 -12.53 -4.29 1.79
N VAL A 68 -11.59 -3.71 1.04
CA VAL A 68 -11.38 -4.02 -0.39
C VAL A 68 -9.92 -4.30 -0.75
N SER A 69 -8.98 -4.02 0.16
CA SER A 69 -7.54 -4.12 -0.07
C SER A 69 -6.91 -5.42 0.46
N SER A 70 -7.71 -6.47 0.69
CA SER A 70 -7.19 -7.76 1.13
C SER A 70 -6.49 -8.53 0.00
N ALA A 71 -5.69 -9.55 0.34
CA ALA A 71 -5.07 -10.42 -0.65
C ALA A 71 -6.15 -11.25 -1.38
N GLU A 72 -7.18 -11.68 -0.66
CA GLU A 72 -8.33 -12.41 -1.18
C GLU A 72 -9.10 -11.60 -2.22
N ASP A 73 -9.26 -10.28 -2.00
CA ASP A 73 -9.92 -9.40 -2.98
C ASP A 73 -9.12 -9.27 -4.27
N ILE A 74 -7.78 -9.25 -4.19
CA ILE A 74 -6.93 -9.27 -5.38
C ILE A 74 -7.00 -10.61 -6.09
N ILE A 75 -6.98 -11.74 -5.36
CA ILE A 75 -7.07 -13.08 -5.95
C ILE A 75 -8.39 -13.28 -6.70
N LYS A 76 -9.50 -12.76 -6.17
CA LYS A 76 -10.81 -12.79 -6.86
C LYS A 76 -10.84 -11.98 -8.16
N ALA A 77 -9.92 -11.04 -8.32
CA ALA A 77 -9.86 -10.13 -9.46
C ALA A 77 -8.79 -10.51 -10.50
N LEU A 78 -8.06 -11.63 -10.29
CA LEU A 78 -7.22 -12.29 -11.30
C LEU A 78 -8.08 -12.96 -12.38
#